data_AF-A0A924SKA9-F1
#
_entry.id   AF-A0A924SKA9-F1
#
_cell.length_a   1.000
_cell.length_b   1.000
_cell.length_c   1.000
_cell.angle_alpha   90.00
_cell.angle_beta   90.00
_cell.angle_gamma   90.00
#
_symmetry.space_group_name_H-M   'P 1'
#
loop_
_entity.id
_entity.type
_entity.pdbx_description
1 polymer ?
#
loop_
_entity_poly.entity_id
_entity_poly.type
_entity_poly.pdbx_seq_one_letter_code
_entity_poly.pdbx_strand_id
1 'polypeptide(L)'
;MSAELATRASYDDPVVAGAVAGLGGPPGRHARTGERRLMTPVRVLVVLTLLTCALGWAQKAGCRDGSNWQHEYQYTRGCYTDVVALYSSEGLASGQRPYYDHPVEYPVVIGAVMAVTSELARSFASALPDTATRAAQARVAAARTTQERSAATAARTYADADARGRHFYDLTWLLLTACALVVVVTTARIAGSRPWDAALVALAPTLALHGTTNWDLVAMALAGLGLLAWARQRPVAAGVLLGLATATKLYPVLFLLPLLLLCVRARRVLPFLVTSVALVGAVTVVTLPVYLTSPSYVDRQGTQVRVLDSPLTQLQNGRGLSALAPHHLLPHSPGAAPEVAVNAVYRFVELNTVRGADWDSLWLQAQRQGLSQDAGLAAEEAPRELNRAVAVAFGLALVLVALLVLRAPRRPRLPQVLLLTMVAFLPTNKVDSPQYVLWLLPL
;
A
#
# COMPACT_ATOMS: atom_id res chain seq x y z
N MET A 1 5.38 -35.98 -1.76
CA MET A 1 5.72 -35.40 -0.44
C MET A 1 4.68 -34.38 0.08
N SER A 2 3.53 -34.19 -0.58
CA SER A 2 2.59 -33.07 -0.33
C SER A 2 1.32 -33.46 0.43
N ALA A 3 1.15 -34.74 0.73
CA ALA A 3 -0.12 -35.29 1.16
C ALA A 3 -0.14 -35.78 2.60
N GLU A 4 0.93 -36.45 3.01
CA GLU A 4 1.21 -36.81 4.39
C GLU A 4 1.07 -35.61 5.33
N LEU A 5 1.54 -34.44 4.87
CA LEU A 5 1.49 -33.16 5.60
C LEU A 5 0.07 -32.58 5.74
N ALA A 6 -0.80 -32.77 4.75
CA ALA A 6 -2.20 -32.33 4.83
C ALA A 6 -3.01 -33.23 5.79
N THR A 7 -2.75 -34.54 5.77
CA THR A 7 -3.28 -35.47 6.78
C THR A 7 -2.80 -35.10 8.18
N ARG A 8 -1.51 -34.83 8.39
CA ARG A 8 -1.00 -34.46 9.72
C ARG A 8 -1.63 -33.20 10.28
N ALA A 9 -1.83 -32.16 9.48
CA ALA A 9 -2.47 -30.92 9.96
C ALA A 9 -3.88 -31.16 10.52
N SER A 10 -4.69 -32.01 9.89
CA SER A 10 -6.03 -32.35 10.41
C SER A 10 -6.03 -33.20 11.69
N TYR A 11 -4.89 -33.80 12.06
CA TYR A 11 -4.73 -34.57 13.30
C TYR A 11 -4.01 -33.77 14.40
N ASP A 12 -3.07 -32.91 14.03
CA ASP A 12 -2.16 -32.23 14.95
C ASP A 12 -2.58 -30.78 15.26
N ASP A 13 -3.41 -30.15 14.42
CA ASP A 13 -3.87 -28.77 14.60
C ASP A 13 -5.35 -28.74 15.02
N PRO A 14 -5.68 -28.23 16.23
CA PRO A 14 -7.05 -28.25 16.75
C PRO A 14 -8.01 -27.35 15.97
N VAL A 15 -7.53 -26.28 15.33
CA VAL A 15 -8.35 -25.39 14.50
C VAL A 15 -8.71 -26.09 13.20
N VAL A 16 -7.72 -26.70 12.54
CA VAL A 16 -7.95 -27.48 11.33
C VAL A 16 -8.86 -28.67 11.63
N ALA A 17 -8.58 -29.43 12.70
CA ALA A 17 -9.39 -30.57 13.12
C ALA A 17 -10.88 -30.20 13.34
N GLY A 18 -11.14 -29.06 14.00
CA GLY A 18 -12.49 -28.54 14.19
C GLY A 18 -13.18 -28.16 12.86
N ALA A 19 -12.45 -27.53 11.94
CA ALA A 19 -12.98 -27.15 10.63
C ALA A 19 -13.30 -28.35 9.73
N VAL A 20 -12.45 -29.40 9.72
CA VAL A 20 -12.74 -30.61 8.93
C VAL A 20 -13.79 -31.52 9.56
N ALA A 21 -14.06 -31.42 10.86
CA ALA A 21 -15.13 -32.19 11.50
C ALA A 21 -16.51 -31.90 10.85
N GLY A 22 -16.78 -30.65 10.48
CA GLY A 22 -17.98 -30.27 9.73
C GLY A 22 -18.00 -30.71 8.25
N LEU A 23 -16.85 -31.11 7.70
CA LEU A 23 -16.67 -31.51 6.31
C LEU A 23 -16.47 -33.02 6.12
N GLY A 24 -16.74 -33.83 7.16
CA GLY A 24 -16.64 -35.31 7.12
C GLY A 24 -15.47 -35.92 7.90
N GLY A 25 -14.74 -35.11 8.67
CA GLY A 25 -13.66 -35.56 9.55
C GLY A 25 -12.30 -35.69 8.87
N PRO A 26 -11.24 -35.98 9.66
CA PRO A 26 -9.89 -36.12 9.12
C PRO A 26 -9.81 -37.34 8.17
N PRO A 27 -8.94 -37.30 7.15
CA PRO A 27 -8.81 -38.38 6.18
C PRO A 27 -8.38 -39.68 6.89
N GLY A 28 -9.16 -40.75 6.75
CA GLY A 28 -8.89 -42.03 7.42
C GLY A 28 -7.50 -42.59 7.10
N ARG A 29 -7.00 -43.52 7.93
CA ARG A 29 -5.65 -44.13 7.83
C ARG A 29 -5.27 -44.66 6.44
N HIS A 30 -6.25 -45.02 5.62
CA HIS A 30 -6.07 -45.56 4.26
C HIS A 30 -6.38 -44.55 3.14
N ALA A 31 -6.69 -43.29 3.48
CA ALA A 31 -6.91 -42.25 2.51
C ALA A 31 -5.62 -42.00 1.73
N ARG A 32 -5.68 -42.21 0.41
CA ARG A 32 -4.59 -41.86 -0.50
C ARG A 32 -4.55 -40.35 -0.73
N THR A 33 -4.14 -39.61 0.29
CA THR A 33 -3.74 -38.23 0.08
C THR A 33 -2.49 -38.28 -0.81
N GLY A 34 -2.46 -37.52 -1.91
CA GLY A 34 -1.23 -37.31 -2.72
C GLY A 34 -1.28 -37.79 -4.15
N GLU A 35 -2.28 -38.59 -4.54
CA GLU A 35 -2.48 -39.01 -5.93
C GLU A 35 -3.23 -37.95 -6.77
N ARG A 36 -3.79 -36.91 -6.13
CA ARG A 36 -4.48 -35.81 -6.84
C ARG A 36 -3.46 -34.87 -7.50
N ARG A 37 -3.00 -35.22 -8.71
CA ARG A 37 -2.13 -34.38 -9.57
C ARG A 37 -2.61 -32.93 -9.75
N LEU A 38 -3.92 -32.70 -9.61
CA LEU A 38 -4.56 -31.42 -9.88
C LEU A 38 -4.72 -30.52 -8.64
N MET A 39 -4.86 -31.05 -7.43
CA MET A 39 -5.19 -30.27 -6.21
C MET A 39 -4.08 -30.37 -5.17
N THR A 40 -3.00 -29.60 -5.36
CA THR A 40 -1.95 -29.42 -4.34
C THR A 40 -2.41 -28.40 -3.30
N PRO A 41 -1.87 -28.41 -2.06
CA PRO A 41 -2.22 -27.42 -1.03
C PRO A 41 -2.11 -25.97 -1.52
N VAL A 42 -1.05 -25.65 -2.27
CA VAL A 42 -0.85 -24.32 -2.87
C VAL A 42 -1.94 -23.97 -3.88
N ARG A 43 -2.41 -24.92 -4.71
CA ARG A 43 -3.49 -24.65 -5.66
C ARG A 43 -4.83 -24.43 -4.95
N VAL A 44 -5.09 -25.17 -3.87
CA VAL A 44 -6.27 -24.92 -3.03
C VAL A 44 -6.21 -23.52 -2.43
N LEU A 45 -5.07 -23.14 -1.84
CA LEU A 45 -4.86 -21.79 -1.30
C LEU A 45 -5.07 -20.69 -2.36
N VAL A 46 -4.56 -20.88 -3.58
CA VAL A 46 -4.80 -19.95 -4.70
C VAL A 46 -6.28 -19.77 -4.98
N VAL A 47 -7.05 -20.87 -5.05
CA VAL A 47 -8.51 -20.80 -5.27
C VAL A 47 -9.20 -20.08 -4.12
N LEU A 48 -8.85 -20.40 -2.87
CA LEU A 48 -9.41 -19.74 -1.69
C LEU A 48 -9.13 -18.24 -1.69
N THR A 49 -7.90 -17.83 -2.01
CA THR A 49 -7.54 -16.41 -2.15
C THR A 49 -8.34 -15.72 -3.24
N LEU A 50 -8.52 -16.35 -4.41
CA LEU A 50 -9.35 -15.79 -5.48
C LEU A 50 -10.80 -15.58 -5.02
N LEU A 51 -11.38 -16.54 -4.29
CA LEU A 51 -12.72 -16.41 -3.73
C LEU A 51 -12.81 -15.27 -2.71
N THR A 52 -11.84 -15.15 -1.80
CA THR A 52 -11.77 -14.06 -0.82
C THR A 52 -11.64 -12.69 -1.50
N CYS A 53 -10.77 -12.58 -2.52
CA CYS A 53 -10.62 -11.34 -3.30
C CYS A 53 -11.86 -11.01 -4.13
N ALA A 54 -12.58 -12.01 -4.64
CA ALA A 54 -13.85 -11.82 -5.35
C ALA A 54 -14.96 -11.32 -4.41
N LEU A 55 -15.00 -11.82 -3.17
CA LEU A 55 -15.90 -11.28 -2.13
C LEU A 55 -15.57 -9.82 -1.82
N GLY A 56 -14.28 -9.47 -1.71
CA GLY A 56 -13.86 -8.08 -1.54
C GLY A 56 -14.26 -7.18 -2.71
N TRP A 57 -14.14 -7.67 -3.95
CA TRP A 57 -14.65 -6.93 -5.12
C TRP A 57 -16.17 -6.74 -5.05
N ALA A 58 -16.93 -7.80 -4.76
CA ALA A 58 -18.39 -7.72 -4.66
C ALA A 58 -18.83 -6.73 -3.57
N GLN A 59 -18.11 -6.69 -2.45
CA GLN A 59 -18.33 -5.75 -1.35
C GLN A 59 -18.12 -4.28 -1.76
N LYS A 60 -17.14 -4.01 -2.62
CA LYS A 60 -16.83 -2.64 -3.11
C LYS A 60 -17.51 -2.28 -4.43
N ALA A 61 -18.17 -3.22 -5.09
CA ALA A 61 -18.70 -3.05 -6.44
C ALA A 61 -19.70 -1.89 -6.57
N GLY A 62 -20.41 -1.54 -5.50
CA GLY A 62 -21.33 -0.40 -5.48
C GLY A 62 -20.67 0.97 -5.51
N CYS A 63 -19.37 1.07 -5.22
CA CYS A 63 -18.63 2.32 -5.03
C CYS A 63 -17.34 2.35 -5.86
N ARG A 64 -17.21 1.45 -6.84
CA ARG A 64 -16.04 1.32 -7.71
C ARG A 64 -15.88 2.43 -8.75
N ASP A 65 -16.81 3.39 -8.77
CA ASP A 65 -16.79 4.60 -9.58
C ASP A 65 -17.32 5.79 -8.79
N GLY A 66 -17.27 6.99 -9.37
CA GLY A 66 -17.65 8.24 -8.71
C GLY A 66 -19.16 8.44 -8.49
N SER A 67 -20.03 7.56 -9.00
CA SER A 67 -21.48 7.80 -8.99
C SER A 67 -22.10 7.72 -7.59
N ASN A 68 -21.56 6.88 -6.71
CA ASN A 68 -22.09 6.63 -5.36
C ASN A 68 -21.15 7.11 -4.25
N TRP A 69 -20.64 8.35 -4.37
CA TRP A 69 -19.71 8.98 -3.41
C TRP A 69 -20.29 10.26 -2.77
N GLN A 70 -21.62 10.39 -2.77
CA GLN A 70 -22.33 11.49 -2.13
C GLN A 70 -22.92 11.04 -0.79
N HIS A 71 -23.13 12.00 0.12
CA HIS A 71 -23.79 11.77 1.41
C HIS A 71 -23.19 10.60 2.22
N GLU A 72 -21.87 10.43 2.17
CA GLU A 72 -21.15 9.38 2.91
C GLU A 72 -21.63 7.95 2.59
N TYR A 73 -22.17 7.73 1.39
CA TYR A 73 -22.62 6.42 0.92
C TYR A 73 -21.52 5.35 1.07
N GLN A 74 -20.29 5.73 0.76
CA GLN A 74 -19.12 4.85 0.82
C GLN A 74 -18.83 4.32 2.23
N TYR A 75 -19.13 5.10 3.27
CA TYR A 75 -18.95 4.69 4.65
C TYR A 75 -20.17 3.93 5.18
N THR A 76 -21.39 4.38 4.87
CA THR A 76 -22.63 3.71 5.32
C THR A 76 -22.84 2.34 4.69
N ARG A 77 -22.30 2.11 3.48
CA ARG A 77 -22.31 0.80 2.80
C ARG A 77 -21.01 0.01 2.97
N GLY A 78 -20.02 0.58 3.67
CA GLY A 78 -18.71 -0.03 3.94
C GLY A 78 -17.82 -0.21 2.70
N CYS A 79 -18.23 0.24 1.52
CA CYS A 79 -17.54 0.02 0.23
C CYS A 79 -16.38 0.99 -0.05
N TYR A 80 -15.96 1.79 0.94
CA TYR A 80 -14.86 2.75 0.82
C TYR A 80 -13.56 2.10 0.31
N THR A 81 -12.83 2.86 -0.53
CA THR A 81 -11.50 2.52 -1.03
C THR A 81 -10.74 3.76 -1.48
N ASP A 82 -9.49 3.88 -1.04
CA ASP A 82 -8.56 4.92 -1.48
C ASP A 82 -8.31 4.82 -3.00
N VAL A 83 -8.48 3.63 -3.59
CA VAL A 83 -8.31 3.42 -5.03
C VAL A 83 -9.21 4.35 -5.85
N VAL A 84 -10.48 4.49 -5.45
CA VAL A 84 -11.42 5.36 -6.17
C VAL A 84 -11.30 6.81 -5.70
N ALA A 85 -11.12 7.04 -4.40
CA ALA A 85 -10.97 8.39 -3.85
C ALA A 85 -9.79 9.13 -4.49
N LEU A 86 -8.63 8.47 -4.53
CA LEU A 86 -7.39 9.03 -5.05
C LEU A 86 -7.34 9.10 -6.58
N TYR A 87 -8.15 8.29 -7.28
CA TYR A 87 -8.29 8.44 -8.73
C TYR A 87 -8.71 9.86 -9.12
N SER A 88 -9.59 10.47 -8.33
CA SER A 88 -10.02 11.86 -8.56
C SER A 88 -9.08 12.87 -7.89
N SER A 89 -8.77 12.69 -6.60
CA SER A 89 -8.03 13.71 -5.85
C SER A 89 -6.55 13.85 -6.25
N GLU A 90 -5.94 12.81 -6.80
CA GLU A 90 -4.55 12.84 -7.31
C GLU A 90 -4.46 13.25 -8.80
N GLY A 91 -5.55 13.78 -9.36
CA GLY A 91 -5.58 14.30 -10.74
C GLY A 91 -5.60 13.24 -11.85
N LEU A 92 -5.63 11.94 -11.51
CA LEU A 92 -5.62 10.83 -12.49
C LEU A 92 -6.87 10.83 -13.38
N ALA A 93 -8.04 11.18 -12.82
CA ALA A 93 -9.30 11.29 -13.55
C ALA A 93 -9.27 12.38 -14.65
N SER A 94 -8.42 13.40 -14.45
CA SER A 94 -8.14 14.50 -15.37
C SER A 94 -6.96 14.20 -16.31
N GLY A 95 -6.36 13.01 -16.23
CA GLY A 95 -5.23 12.61 -17.07
C GLY A 95 -3.88 13.19 -16.63
N GLN A 96 -3.77 13.73 -15.42
CA GLN A 96 -2.49 14.24 -14.91
C GLN A 96 -1.53 13.08 -14.61
N ARG A 97 -0.25 13.25 -14.96
CA ARG A 97 0.79 12.25 -14.66
C ARG A 97 1.35 12.48 -13.24
N PRO A 98 1.44 11.42 -12.42
CA PRO A 98 2.09 11.47 -11.12
C PRO A 98 3.50 12.07 -11.18
N TYR A 99 3.80 12.93 -10.21
CA TYR A 99 5.02 13.73 -10.01
C TYR A 99 5.33 14.82 -11.04
N TYR A 100 4.82 14.72 -12.28
CA TYR A 100 5.15 15.66 -13.35
C TYR A 100 4.09 16.73 -13.58
N ASP A 101 2.82 16.32 -13.50
CA ASP A 101 1.68 17.21 -13.66
C ASP A 101 0.93 17.36 -12.30
N HIS A 102 1.02 16.35 -11.43
CA HIS A 102 0.45 16.36 -10.07
C HIS A 102 1.41 15.70 -9.06
N PRO A 103 1.72 16.30 -7.90
CA PRO A 103 2.50 15.62 -6.87
C PRO A 103 1.62 14.61 -6.14
N VAL A 104 2.02 13.36 -5.97
CA VAL A 104 1.14 12.32 -5.37
C VAL A 104 1.52 11.95 -3.94
N GLU A 105 0.55 11.50 -3.15
CA GLU A 105 0.79 11.15 -1.74
C GLU A 105 1.52 9.80 -1.52
N TYR A 106 1.93 9.10 -2.58
CA TYR A 106 2.62 7.81 -2.49
C TYR A 106 4.06 7.86 -3.01
N PRO A 107 4.92 6.89 -2.61
CA PRO A 107 6.22 6.65 -3.22
C PRO A 107 6.17 6.27 -4.71
N VAL A 108 7.29 6.48 -5.40
CA VAL A 108 7.43 6.43 -6.87
C VAL A 108 6.92 5.16 -7.53
N VAL A 109 7.03 3.99 -6.87
CA VAL A 109 6.56 2.74 -7.46
C VAL A 109 5.04 2.70 -7.52
N ILE A 110 4.34 3.22 -6.49
CA ILE A 110 2.88 3.32 -6.52
C ILE A 110 2.43 4.42 -7.48
N GLY A 111 3.13 5.56 -7.54
CA GLY A 111 2.86 6.56 -8.56
C GLY A 111 2.97 5.99 -9.99
N ALA A 112 3.96 5.13 -10.25
CA ALA A 112 4.06 4.41 -11.54
C ALA A 112 2.90 3.43 -11.77
N VAL A 113 2.49 2.68 -10.73
CA VAL A 113 1.31 1.80 -10.80
C VAL A 113 0.06 2.60 -11.12
N MET A 114 -0.17 3.73 -10.46
CA MET A 114 -1.29 4.65 -10.71
C MET A 114 -1.28 5.18 -12.14
N ALA A 115 -0.11 5.59 -12.66
CA ALA A 115 0.01 6.09 -14.02
C ALA A 115 -0.36 5.02 -15.06
N VAL A 116 0.20 3.81 -14.94
CA VAL A 116 -0.04 2.70 -15.86
C VAL A 116 -1.49 2.25 -15.82
N THR A 117 -2.05 2.07 -14.62
CA THR A 117 -3.44 1.64 -14.45
C THR A 117 -4.43 2.68 -14.96
N SER A 118 -4.16 3.98 -14.77
CA SER A 118 -4.98 5.08 -15.31
C SER A 118 -4.98 5.15 -16.84
N GLU A 119 -3.82 4.98 -17.47
CA GLU A 119 -3.72 4.94 -18.94
C GLU A 119 -4.46 3.72 -19.52
N LEU A 120 -4.29 2.55 -18.91
CA LEU A 120 -5.02 1.35 -19.32
C LEU A 120 -6.53 1.55 -19.12
N ALA A 121 -6.98 2.10 -17.99
CA ALA A 121 -8.38 2.38 -17.74
C ALA A 121 -8.99 3.31 -18.80
N ARG A 122 -8.28 4.36 -19.21
CA ARG A 122 -8.68 5.24 -20.33
C ARG A 122 -8.78 4.48 -21.66
N SER A 123 -7.82 3.62 -21.94
CA SER A 123 -7.80 2.80 -23.14
C SER A 123 -8.97 1.81 -23.16
N PHE A 124 -9.27 1.13 -22.06
CA PHE A 124 -10.40 0.21 -21.94
C PHE A 124 -11.74 0.92 -22.03
N ALA A 125 -11.90 2.07 -21.35
CA ALA A 125 -13.15 2.84 -21.38
C ALA A 125 -13.49 3.33 -22.80
N SER A 126 -12.48 3.69 -23.60
CA SER A 126 -12.68 4.10 -24.99
C SER A 126 -12.92 2.92 -25.94
N ALA A 127 -12.25 1.78 -25.72
CA ALA A 127 -12.38 0.60 -26.56
C ALA A 127 -13.65 -0.23 -26.27
N LEU A 128 -14.14 -0.25 -25.03
CA LEU A 128 -15.29 -1.03 -24.58
C LEU A 128 -16.31 -0.15 -23.84
N PRO A 129 -17.03 0.76 -24.54
CA PRO A 129 -18.00 1.64 -23.89
C PRO A 129 -19.17 0.85 -23.31
N ASP A 130 -19.51 1.12 -22.05
CA ASP A 130 -20.64 0.49 -21.40
C ASP A 130 -22.00 0.97 -21.95
N THR A 131 -23.08 0.42 -21.41
CA THR A 131 -24.44 0.75 -21.86
C THR A 131 -24.80 2.21 -21.58
N ALA A 132 -24.33 2.79 -20.48
CA ALA A 132 -24.61 4.17 -20.10
C ALA A 132 -23.88 5.14 -21.05
N THR A 133 -22.60 4.90 -21.33
CA THR A 133 -21.81 5.67 -22.30
C THR A 133 -22.41 5.58 -23.70
N ARG A 134 -22.78 4.38 -24.18
CA ARG A 134 -23.43 4.21 -25.50
C ARG A 134 -24.76 4.94 -25.58
N ALA A 135 -25.57 4.89 -24.52
CA ALA A 135 -26.82 5.64 -24.47
C ALA A 135 -26.60 7.16 -24.48
N ALA A 136 -25.59 7.65 -23.76
CA ALA A 136 -25.24 9.07 -23.76
C ALA A 136 -24.74 9.53 -25.15
N GLN A 137 -23.92 8.73 -25.83
CA GLN A 137 -23.47 8.99 -27.20
C GLN A 137 -24.65 9.07 -28.19
N ALA A 138 -25.60 8.14 -28.09
CA ALA A 138 -26.82 8.16 -28.92
C ALA A 138 -27.66 9.43 -28.68
N ARG A 139 -27.78 9.88 -27.42
CA ARG A 139 -28.49 11.13 -27.08
C ARG A 139 -27.81 12.37 -27.69
N VAL A 140 -26.48 12.42 -27.67
CA VAL A 140 -25.73 13.52 -28.31
C VAL A 140 -25.97 13.53 -29.82
N ALA A 141 -25.98 12.36 -30.46
CA ALA A 141 -26.23 12.23 -31.90
C ALA A 141 -27.68 12.60 -32.30
N ALA A 142 -28.65 12.30 -31.42
CA ALA A 142 -30.06 12.59 -31.64
C ALA A 142 -30.49 14.02 -31.28
N ALA A 143 -29.64 14.79 -30.58
CA ALA A 143 -29.96 16.14 -30.10
C ALA A 143 -30.20 17.11 -31.27
N ARG A 144 -31.36 17.76 -31.27
CA ARG A 144 -31.81 18.68 -32.33
C ARG A 144 -31.60 20.14 -31.94
N THR A 145 -31.65 20.47 -30.66
CA THR A 145 -31.44 21.83 -30.16
C THR A 145 -30.07 22.00 -29.48
N THR A 146 -29.59 23.24 -29.38
CA THR A 146 -28.34 23.55 -28.66
C THR A 146 -28.43 23.17 -27.18
N GLN A 147 -29.60 23.37 -26.56
CA GLN A 147 -29.85 23.01 -25.15
C GLN A 147 -29.86 21.49 -24.95
N GLU A 148 -30.49 20.73 -25.84
CA GLU A 148 -30.43 19.26 -25.81
C GLU A 148 -29.00 18.77 -25.99
N ARG A 149 -28.24 19.38 -26.89
CA ARG A 149 -26.85 18.99 -27.17
C ARG A 149 -25.94 19.29 -25.99
N SER A 150 -26.09 20.43 -25.32
CA SER A 150 -25.29 20.77 -24.14
C SER A 150 -25.58 19.81 -22.96
N ALA A 151 -26.87 19.54 -22.69
CA ALA A 151 -27.27 18.59 -21.66
C ALA A 151 -26.79 17.15 -21.96
N ALA A 152 -26.92 16.70 -23.22
CA ALA A 152 -26.45 15.37 -23.62
C ALA A 152 -24.92 15.25 -23.57
N THR A 153 -24.19 16.33 -23.89
CA THR A 153 -22.72 16.37 -23.81
C THR A 153 -22.27 16.31 -22.35
N ALA A 154 -22.92 17.05 -21.45
CA ALA A 154 -22.65 16.96 -20.02
C ALA A 154 -22.88 15.54 -19.48
N ALA A 155 -24.02 14.92 -19.82
CA ALA A 155 -24.34 13.55 -19.44
C ALA A 155 -23.30 12.53 -19.95
N ARG A 156 -22.80 12.72 -21.19
CA ARG A 156 -21.72 11.91 -21.74
C ARG A 156 -20.42 12.08 -20.95
N THR A 157 -20.05 13.30 -20.59
CA THR A 157 -18.84 13.56 -19.80
C THR A 157 -18.85 12.80 -18.47
N TYR A 158 -19.99 12.82 -17.77
CA TYR A 158 -20.15 12.05 -16.52
C TYR A 158 -20.08 10.54 -16.77
N ALA A 159 -20.81 10.02 -17.77
CA ALA A 159 -20.78 8.59 -18.10
C ALA A 159 -19.36 8.11 -18.46
N ASP A 160 -18.63 8.90 -19.25
CA ASP A 160 -17.25 8.61 -19.62
C ASP A 160 -16.31 8.65 -18.40
N ALA A 161 -16.52 9.59 -17.47
CA ALA A 161 -15.75 9.67 -16.24
C ALA A 161 -15.99 8.46 -15.32
N ASP A 162 -17.25 8.08 -15.13
CA ASP A 162 -17.62 6.92 -14.31
C ASP A 162 -17.08 5.63 -14.92
N ALA A 163 -17.17 5.46 -16.24
CA ALA A 163 -16.62 4.30 -16.93
C ALA A 163 -15.10 4.16 -16.72
N ARG A 164 -14.35 5.27 -16.82
CA ARG A 164 -12.92 5.28 -16.52
C ARG A 164 -12.63 4.91 -15.06
N GLY A 165 -13.39 5.45 -14.12
CA GLY A 165 -13.29 5.12 -12.69
C GLY A 165 -13.50 3.63 -12.43
N ARG A 166 -14.56 3.04 -13.00
CA ARG A 166 -14.84 1.59 -12.92
C ARG A 166 -13.66 0.76 -13.40
N HIS A 167 -13.15 1.07 -14.60
CA HIS A 167 -12.03 0.33 -15.17
C HIS A 167 -10.74 0.51 -14.37
N PHE A 168 -10.48 1.70 -13.83
CA PHE A 168 -9.34 1.95 -12.95
C PHE A 168 -9.39 1.08 -11.70
N TYR A 169 -10.55 1.02 -11.04
CA TYR A 169 -10.76 0.16 -9.89
C TYR A 169 -10.62 -1.33 -10.25
N ASP A 170 -11.29 -1.80 -11.31
CA ASP A 170 -11.27 -3.21 -11.70
C ASP A 170 -9.86 -3.70 -12.08
N LEU A 171 -9.09 -2.88 -12.81
CA LEU A 171 -7.69 -3.18 -13.13
C LEU A 171 -6.79 -3.19 -11.90
N THR A 172 -7.01 -2.24 -10.97
CA THR A 172 -6.30 -2.22 -9.69
C THR A 172 -6.65 -3.43 -8.84
N TRP A 173 -7.92 -3.83 -8.78
CA TRP A 173 -8.35 -5.05 -8.09
C TRP A 173 -7.68 -6.30 -8.66
N LEU A 174 -7.56 -6.42 -9.99
CA LEU A 174 -6.84 -7.53 -10.62
C LEU A 174 -5.37 -7.56 -10.21
N LEU A 175 -4.70 -6.41 -10.23
CA LEU A 175 -3.31 -6.27 -9.77
C LEU A 175 -3.16 -6.68 -8.29
N LEU A 176 -4.01 -6.13 -7.42
CA LEU A 176 -3.97 -6.41 -5.99
C LEU A 176 -4.32 -7.87 -5.66
N THR A 177 -5.21 -8.50 -6.44
CA THR A 177 -5.49 -9.94 -6.35
C THR A 177 -4.26 -10.77 -6.73
N ALA A 178 -3.55 -10.40 -7.80
CA ALA A 178 -2.31 -11.07 -8.17
C ALA A 178 -1.23 -10.91 -7.07
N CYS A 179 -1.16 -9.73 -6.45
CA CYS A 179 -0.30 -9.48 -5.29
C CYS A 179 -0.71 -10.32 -4.07
N ALA A 180 -2.00 -10.44 -3.75
CA ALA A 180 -2.50 -11.30 -2.67
C ALA A 180 -2.09 -12.77 -2.90
N LEU A 181 -2.19 -13.26 -4.13
CA LEU A 181 -1.72 -14.60 -4.49
C LEU A 181 -0.22 -14.76 -4.25
N VAL A 182 0.58 -13.75 -4.59
CA VAL A 182 2.02 -13.76 -4.29
C VAL A 182 2.27 -13.81 -2.78
N VAL A 183 1.55 -13.02 -1.98
CA VAL A 183 1.65 -13.05 -0.52
C VAL A 183 1.34 -14.45 0.01
N VAL A 184 0.18 -15.02 -0.33
CA VAL A 184 -0.23 -16.36 0.14
C VAL A 184 0.75 -17.44 -0.30
N VAL A 185 1.20 -17.42 -1.55
CA VAL A 185 2.18 -18.38 -2.07
C VAL A 185 3.52 -18.22 -1.37
N THR A 186 4.02 -17.00 -1.17
CA THR A 186 5.30 -16.78 -0.49
C THR A 186 5.23 -17.21 0.97
N THR A 187 4.13 -16.91 1.68
CA THR A 187 3.87 -17.43 3.04
C THR A 187 3.89 -18.95 3.08
N ALA A 188 3.14 -19.62 2.19
CA ALA A 188 3.11 -21.09 2.14
C ALA A 188 4.50 -21.70 1.84
N ARG A 189 5.31 -21.04 1.00
CA ARG A 189 6.66 -21.50 0.65
C ARG A 189 7.66 -21.27 1.78
N ILE A 190 7.54 -20.18 2.54
CA ILE A 190 8.38 -19.88 3.70
C ILE A 190 8.03 -20.83 4.87
N ALA A 191 6.75 -21.14 5.07
CA ALA A 191 6.29 -22.09 6.08
C ALA A 191 6.77 -23.53 5.84
N GLY A 192 7.18 -23.86 4.62
CA GLY A 192 7.85 -25.12 4.28
C GLY A 192 6.94 -26.33 4.42
N SER A 193 7.12 -27.12 5.49
CA SER A 193 6.32 -28.34 5.73
C SER A 193 4.89 -28.05 6.19
N ARG A 194 4.57 -26.81 6.57
CA ARG A 194 3.23 -26.40 7.01
C ARG A 194 2.59 -25.38 6.04
N PRO A 195 2.35 -25.75 4.76
CA PRO A 195 1.81 -24.80 3.79
C PRO A 195 0.40 -24.32 4.15
N TRP A 196 -0.37 -25.09 4.94
CA TRP A 196 -1.71 -24.74 5.38
C TRP A 196 -1.77 -23.58 6.38
N ASP A 197 -0.64 -23.21 7.00
CA ASP A 197 -0.57 -22.00 7.83
C ASP A 197 -0.94 -20.74 6.99
N ALA A 198 -0.68 -20.78 5.67
CA ALA A 198 -1.07 -19.71 4.75
C ALA A 198 -2.59 -19.66 4.47
N ALA A 199 -3.38 -20.64 4.91
CA ALA A 199 -4.84 -20.59 4.81
C ALA A 199 -5.42 -19.45 5.68
N LEU A 200 -4.76 -19.14 6.80
CA LEU A 200 -5.10 -18.00 7.66
C LEU A 200 -5.01 -16.67 6.89
N VAL A 201 -4.05 -16.56 5.96
CA VAL A 201 -3.92 -15.40 5.08
C VAL A 201 -4.96 -15.45 3.95
N ALA A 202 -5.10 -16.62 3.31
CA ALA A 202 -5.96 -16.78 2.13
C ALA A 202 -7.45 -16.56 2.43
N LEU A 203 -7.90 -16.91 3.63
CA LEU A 203 -9.29 -16.80 4.09
C LEU A 203 -9.51 -15.66 5.08
N ALA A 204 -8.52 -14.79 5.29
CA ALA A 204 -8.63 -13.69 6.23
C ALA A 204 -9.82 -12.77 5.86
N PRO A 205 -10.78 -12.51 6.77
CA PRO A 205 -11.84 -11.53 6.53
C PRO A 205 -11.26 -10.14 6.23
N THR A 206 -10.14 -9.79 6.87
CA THR A 206 -9.43 -8.53 6.62
C THR A 206 -8.88 -8.44 5.19
N LEU A 207 -8.49 -9.55 4.55
CA LEU A 207 -8.11 -9.56 3.15
C LEU A 207 -9.31 -9.23 2.24
N ALA A 208 -10.50 -9.75 2.55
CA ALA A 208 -11.71 -9.42 1.80
C ALA A 208 -12.11 -7.94 1.99
N LEU A 209 -12.07 -7.43 3.23
CA LEU A 209 -12.52 -6.07 3.55
C LEU A 209 -11.52 -4.98 3.12
N HIS A 210 -10.23 -5.23 3.34
CA HIS A 210 -9.16 -4.24 3.22
C HIS A 210 -8.15 -4.51 2.10
N GLY A 211 -8.21 -5.69 1.44
CA GLY A 211 -7.28 -6.03 0.36
C GLY A 211 -7.29 -5.04 -0.81
N THR A 212 -8.40 -4.34 -1.01
CA THR A 212 -8.51 -3.25 -2.01
C THR A 212 -8.89 -1.91 -1.40
N THR A 213 -8.69 -1.72 -0.09
CA THR A 213 -8.80 -0.38 0.50
C THR A 213 -7.66 0.51 -0.01
N ASN A 214 -6.46 -0.05 -0.17
CA ASN A 214 -5.24 0.65 -0.60
C ASN A 214 -4.31 -0.29 -1.42
N TRP A 215 -3.19 0.19 -1.94
CA TRP A 215 -2.19 -0.57 -2.70
C TRP A 215 -1.18 -1.34 -1.83
N ASP A 216 -1.41 -1.51 -0.53
CA ASP A 216 -0.54 -2.22 0.41
C ASP A 216 -0.10 -3.61 -0.08
N LEU A 217 -0.98 -4.34 -0.77
CA LEU A 217 -0.65 -5.66 -1.28
C LEU A 217 0.51 -5.65 -2.28
N VAL A 218 0.75 -4.56 -3.02
CA VAL A 218 1.93 -4.42 -3.90
C VAL A 218 3.21 -4.48 -3.07
N ALA A 219 3.25 -3.71 -1.98
CA ALA A 219 4.37 -3.67 -1.03
C ALA A 219 4.56 -5.04 -0.36
N MET A 220 3.48 -5.65 0.11
CA MET A 220 3.51 -6.96 0.77
C MET A 220 3.97 -8.08 -0.15
N ALA A 221 3.56 -8.07 -1.42
CA ALA A 221 3.98 -9.06 -2.41
C ALA A 221 5.50 -8.97 -2.68
N LEU A 222 6.02 -7.76 -2.88
CA LEU A 222 7.46 -7.53 -3.04
C LEU A 222 8.24 -7.92 -1.77
N ALA A 223 7.73 -7.57 -0.60
CA ALA A 223 8.35 -7.95 0.68
C ALA A 223 8.35 -9.46 0.91
N GLY A 224 7.24 -10.16 0.62
CA GLY A 224 7.14 -11.62 0.70
C GLY A 224 8.11 -12.33 -0.25
N LEU A 225 8.26 -11.82 -1.49
CA LEU A 225 9.28 -12.31 -2.42
C LEU A 225 10.70 -12.03 -1.91
N GLY A 226 10.95 -10.87 -1.31
CA GLY A 226 12.23 -10.50 -0.69
C GLY A 226 12.60 -11.42 0.47
N LEU A 227 11.66 -11.70 1.36
CA LEU A 227 11.83 -12.65 2.47
C LEU A 227 12.02 -14.09 1.96
N LEU A 228 11.34 -14.49 0.90
CA LEU A 228 11.57 -15.79 0.26
C LEU A 228 12.96 -15.89 -0.39
N ALA A 229 13.44 -14.81 -1.02
CA ALA A 229 14.80 -14.74 -1.56
C ALA A 229 15.85 -14.81 -0.44
N TRP A 230 15.60 -14.12 0.68
CA TRP A 230 16.43 -14.18 1.88
C TRP A 230 16.48 -15.61 2.45
N ALA A 231 15.33 -16.28 2.59
CA ALA A 231 15.24 -17.66 3.03
C ALA A 231 16.03 -18.63 2.12
N ARG A 232 16.14 -18.29 0.82
CA ARG A 232 16.94 -19.00 -0.19
C ARG A 232 18.40 -18.56 -0.27
N GLN A 233 18.90 -17.82 0.72
CA GLN A 233 20.30 -17.33 0.79
C GLN A 233 20.71 -16.45 -0.41
N ARG A 234 19.78 -15.65 -0.95
CA ARG A 234 20.04 -14.68 -2.04
C ARG A 234 19.95 -13.24 -1.53
N PRO A 235 20.96 -12.72 -0.81
CA PRO A 235 20.87 -11.43 -0.11
C PRO A 235 20.69 -10.23 -1.04
N VAL A 236 21.33 -10.22 -2.23
CA VAL A 236 21.15 -9.13 -3.22
C VAL A 236 19.70 -9.07 -3.70
N ALA A 237 19.14 -10.20 -4.13
CA ALA A 237 17.75 -10.27 -4.58
C ALA A 237 16.77 -9.90 -3.46
N ALA A 238 17.04 -10.35 -2.23
CA ALA A 238 16.26 -9.95 -1.06
C ALA A 238 16.29 -8.43 -0.86
N GLY A 239 17.48 -7.82 -0.91
CA GLY A 239 17.65 -6.38 -0.76
C GLY A 239 16.94 -5.59 -1.84
N VAL A 240 17.10 -5.96 -3.12
CA VAL A 240 16.41 -5.30 -4.24
C VAL A 240 14.89 -5.36 -4.06
N LEU A 241 14.32 -6.53 -3.75
CA LEU A 241 12.88 -6.70 -3.59
C LEU A 241 12.34 -5.93 -2.37
N LEU A 242 13.05 -5.95 -1.24
CA LEU A 242 12.69 -5.15 -0.06
C LEU A 242 12.85 -3.65 -0.30
N GLY A 243 13.80 -3.24 -1.14
CA GLY A 243 13.97 -1.85 -1.57
C GLY A 243 12.85 -1.37 -2.47
N LEU A 244 12.46 -2.17 -3.46
CA LEU A 244 11.27 -1.89 -4.27
C LEU A 244 10.01 -1.85 -3.41
N ALA A 245 9.88 -2.76 -2.43
CA ALA A 245 8.79 -2.72 -1.46
C ALA A 245 8.82 -1.41 -0.64
N THR A 246 10.00 -0.99 -0.17
CA THR A 246 10.16 0.28 0.56
C THR A 246 9.80 1.50 -0.31
N ALA A 247 10.10 1.43 -1.61
CA ALA A 247 9.72 2.43 -2.60
C ALA A 247 8.25 2.33 -3.06
N THR A 248 7.45 1.43 -2.49
CA THR A 248 5.97 1.44 -2.57
C THR A 248 5.32 1.96 -1.30
N LYS A 249 5.89 1.61 -0.13
CA LYS A 249 5.44 2.02 1.20
C LYS A 249 6.63 1.93 2.14
N LEU A 250 6.76 2.77 3.16
CA LEU A 250 7.97 2.77 3.99
C LEU A 250 8.15 1.52 4.86
N TYR A 251 7.09 0.76 5.15
CA TYR A 251 7.09 -0.31 6.17
C TYR A 251 8.11 -1.43 5.96
N PRO A 252 8.36 -1.91 4.74
CA PRO A 252 9.35 -2.95 4.49
C PRO A 252 10.77 -2.59 4.96
N VAL A 253 11.10 -1.30 5.13
CA VAL A 253 12.39 -0.89 5.72
C VAL A 253 12.53 -1.38 7.16
N LEU A 254 11.43 -1.48 7.90
CA LEU A 254 11.42 -1.95 9.28
C LEU A 254 11.86 -3.41 9.39
N PHE A 255 11.80 -4.19 8.30
CA PHE A 255 12.23 -5.59 8.29
C PHE A 255 13.75 -5.73 8.41
N LEU A 256 14.51 -4.65 8.15
CA LEU A 256 15.95 -4.63 8.38
C LEU A 256 16.31 -4.83 9.85
N LEU A 257 15.51 -4.33 10.81
CA LEU A 257 15.82 -4.48 12.23
C LEU A 257 15.72 -5.96 12.68
N PRO A 258 14.62 -6.70 12.46
CA PRO A 258 14.57 -8.14 12.71
C PRO A 258 15.71 -8.93 12.04
N LEU A 259 16.02 -8.62 10.79
CA LEU A 259 17.11 -9.26 10.05
C LEU A 259 18.48 -8.98 10.71
N LEU A 260 18.75 -7.73 11.07
CA LEU A 260 19.97 -7.32 11.77
C LEU A 260 20.12 -8.07 13.09
N LEU A 261 19.10 -8.06 13.93
CA LEU A 261 19.14 -8.69 15.25
C LEU A 261 19.43 -10.19 15.15
N LEU A 262 18.79 -10.88 14.19
CA LEU A 262 19.04 -12.30 13.96
C LEU A 262 20.42 -12.56 13.35
N CYS A 263 20.90 -11.71 12.44
CA CYS A 263 22.25 -11.79 11.87
C CYS A 263 23.34 -11.57 12.93
N VAL A 264 23.16 -10.62 13.85
CA VAL A 264 24.05 -10.38 14.99
C VAL A 264 24.09 -11.62 15.88
N ARG A 265 22.93 -12.15 16.26
CA ARG A 265 22.85 -13.40 17.05
C ARG A 265 23.46 -14.60 16.35
N ALA A 266 23.39 -14.64 15.03
CA ALA A 266 23.99 -15.67 14.19
C ALA A 266 25.47 -15.45 13.89
N ARG A 267 26.04 -14.29 14.26
CA ARG A 267 27.38 -13.83 13.84
C ARG A 267 27.57 -13.85 12.32
N ARG A 268 26.50 -13.52 11.58
CA ARG A 268 26.46 -13.47 10.10
C ARG A 268 25.98 -12.10 9.63
N VAL A 269 26.78 -11.06 9.89
CA VAL A 269 26.42 -9.67 9.55
C VAL A 269 26.60 -9.33 8.07
N LEU A 270 27.49 -10.02 7.35
CA LEU A 270 27.75 -9.72 5.94
C LEU A 270 26.51 -9.89 5.03
N PRO A 271 25.72 -10.98 5.10
CA PRO A 271 24.47 -11.08 4.35
C PRO A 271 23.49 -9.94 4.62
N PHE A 272 23.41 -9.46 5.88
CA PHE A 272 22.62 -8.29 6.23
C PHE A 272 23.15 -7.04 5.53
N LEU A 273 24.46 -6.76 5.61
CA LEU A 273 25.05 -5.59 4.95
C LEU A 273 24.81 -5.60 3.44
N VAL A 274 25.01 -6.74 2.78
CA VAL A 274 24.74 -6.89 1.33
C VAL A 274 23.28 -6.60 1.01
N THR A 275 22.35 -7.10 1.83
CA THR A 275 20.90 -6.87 1.66
C THR A 275 20.54 -5.41 1.86
N SER A 276 21.09 -4.76 2.90
CA SER A 276 20.87 -3.35 3.20
C SER A 276 21.41 -2.44 2.10
N VAL A 277 22.60 -2.71 1.58
CA VAL A 277 23.18 -1.95 0.45
C VAL A 277 22.34 -2.12 -0.81
N ALA A 278 21.94 -3.36 -1.15
CA ALA A 278 21.09 -3.61 -2.31
C ALA A 278 19.70 -2.96 -2.17
N LEU A 279 19.15 -2.90 -0.94
CA LEU A 279 17.91 -2.20 -0.63
C LEU A 279 18.03 -0.69 -0.88
N VAL A 280 19.05 -0.05 -0.30
CA VAL A 280 19.30 1.39 -0.49
C VAL A 280 19.56 1.71 -1.96
N GLY A 281 20.33 0.86 -2.64
CA GLY A 281 20.58 0.97 -4.07
C GLY A 281 19.30 0.92 -4.89
N ALA A 282 18.42 -0.06 -4.63
CA ALA A 282 17.15 -0.18 -5.33
C ALA A 282 16.22 1.03 -5.11
N VAL A 283 16.05 1.48 -3.86
CA VAL A 283 15.26 2.68 -3.53
C VAL A 283 15.81 3.91 -4.25
N THR A 284 17.13 4.11 -4.20
CA THR A 284 17.81 5.24 -4.85
C THR A 284 17.60 5.21 -6.36
N VAL A 285 17.81 4.05 -7.00
CA VAL A 285 17.70 3.90 -8.45
C VAL A 285 16.30 4.20 -8.96
N VAL A 286 15.25 3.81 -8.22
CA VAL A 286 13.87 4.09 -8.66
C VAL A 286 13.38 5.50 -8.28
N THR A 287 13.87 6.05 -7.17
CA THR A 287 13.35 7.33 -6.63
C THR A 287 14.12 8.55 -7.14
N LEU A 288 15.45 8.45 -7.19
CA LEU A 288 16.31 9.59 -7.49
C LEU A 288 16.07 10.17 -8.90
N PRO A 289 15.93 9.37 -9.98
CA PRO A 289 15.67 9.93 -11.30
C PRO A 289 14.35 10.71 -11.37
N VAL A 290 13.31 10.22 -10.71
CA VAL A 290 12.01 10.90 -10.65
C VAL A 290 12.15 12.20 -9.85
N TYR A 291 12.80 12.16 -8.68
CA TYR A 291 13.04 13.34 -7.85
C TYR A 291 13.79 14.45 -8.62
N LEU A 292 14.83 14.08 -9.36
CA LEU A 292 15.66 15.03 -10.11
C LEU A 292 14.95 15.63 -11.33
N THR A 293 13.92 14.96 -11.85
CA THR A 293 13.18 15.38 -13.06
C THR A 293 11.78 15.93 -12.76
N SER A 294 11.28 15.77 -11.53
CA SER A 294 9.98 16.29 -11.12
C SER A 294 10.06 17.75 -10.68
N PRO A 295 9.09 18.61 -11.05
CA PRO A 295 9.00 19.98 -10.56
C PRO A 295 8.62 20.08 -9.08
N SER A 296 8.58 21.31 -8.55
CA SER A 296 8.06 21.61 -7.22
C SER A 296 6.74 22.36 -7.26
N TYR A 297 5.91 22.11 -6.26
CA TYR A 297 4.52 22.58 -6.14
C TYR A 297 4.28 23.33 -4.84
N VAL A 298 3.24 24.16 -4.84
CA VAL A 298 2.65 24.77 -3.64
C VAL A 298 1.17 24.40 -3.60
N ASP A 299 0.65 24.10 -2.41
CA ASP A 299 -0.78 23.97 -2.19
C ASP A 299 -1.40 25.36 -2.04
N ARG A 300 -2.35 25.71 -2.92
CA ARG A 300 -3.16 26.92 -2.80
C ARG A 300 -4.62 26.51 -2.69
N GLN A 301 -5.13 26.50 -1.45
CA GLN A 301 -6.53 26.16 -1.15
C GLN A 301 -6.96 24.77 -1.67
N GLY A 302 -6.10 23.77 -1.51
CA GLY A 302 -6.32 22.39 -1.97
C GLY A 302 -5.95 22.14 -3.43
N THR A 303 -5.46 23.17 -4.14
CA THR A 303 -5.01 23.05 -5.53
C THR A 303 -3.49 23.07 -5.61
N GLN A 304 -2.92 22.02 -6.17
CA GLN A 304 -1.47 21.92 -6.38
C GLN A 304 -1.04 22.75 -7.60
N VAL A 305 -0.28 23.81 -7.37
CA VAL A 305 0.21 24.70 -8.42
C VAL A 305 1.71 24.51 -8.60
N ARG A 306 2.14 24.20 -9.83
CA ARG A 306 3.56 24.11 -10.17
C ARG A 306 4.21 25.49 -10.12
N VAL A 307 5.30 25.61 -9.39
CA VAL A 307 5.99 26.90 -9.16
C VAL A 307 7.47 26.89 -9.54
N LEU A 308 8.13 25.73 -9.51
CA LEU A 308 9.54 25.59 -9.88
C LEU A 308 9.75 24.40 -10.81
N ASP A 309 10.74 24.53 -11.69
CA ASP A 309 11.19 23.43 -12.56
C ASP A 309 11.92 22.33 -11.78
N SER A 310 12.27 21.25 -12.47
CA SER A 310 12.98 20.12 -11.85
C SER A 310 14.36 20.52 -11.30
N PRO A 311 14.87 19.83 -10.26
CA PRO A 311 16.23 20.04 -9.77
C PRO A 311 17.29 20.00 -10.88
N LEU A 312 17.16 19.09 -11.85
CA LEU A 312 18.09 18.99 -12.98
C LEU A 312 18.07 20.25 -13.86
N THR A 313 16.88 20.76 -14.20
CA THR A 313 16.71 21.99 -14.97
C THR A 313 17.25 23.20 -14.21
N GLN A 314 16.99 23.28 -12.90
CA GLN A 314 17.49 24.35 -12.05
C GLN A 314 19.03 24.34 -11.92
N LEU A 315 19.65 23.16 -11.88
CA LEU A 315 21.11 23.00 -11.91
C LEU A 315 21.71 23.48 -13.24
N GLN A 316 21.07 23.11 -14.36
CA GLN A 316 21.47 23.58 -15.70
C GLN A 316 21.36 25.10 -15.83
N ASN A 317 20.38 25.71 -15.14
CA ASN A 317 20.18 27.16 -15.08
C ASN A 317 21.06 27.89 -14.06
N GLY A 318 22.03 27.21 -13.42
CA GLY A 318 23.04 27.84 -12.57
C GLY A 318 22.65 28.07 -11.10
N ARG A 319 21.53 27.51 -10.61
CA ARG A 319 21.08 27.68 -9.20
C ARG A 319 22.00 26.97 -8.16
N GLY A 320 23.01 26.23 -8.63
CA GLY A 320 23.94 25.47 -7.79
C GLY A 320 23.28 24.32 -7.02
N LEU A 321 24.01 23.73 -6.06
CA LEU A 321 23.53 22.56 -5.29
C LEU A 321 22.26 22.82 -4.46
N SER A 322 21.92 24.10 -4.21
CA SER A 322 20.67 24.46 -3.54
C SER A 322 19.42 23.99 -4.29
N ALA A 323 19.52 23.76 -5.61
CA ALA A 323 18.46 23.19 -6.44
C ALA A 323 18.04 21.77 -6.04
N LEU A 324 18.89 21.04 -5.30
CA LEU A 324 18.60 19.69 -4.83
C LEU A 324 17.77 19.68 -3.54
N ALA A 325 17.54 20.85 -2.92
CA ALA A 325 16.76 20.94 -1.69
C ALA A 325 15.30 20.47 -1.92
N PRO A 326 14.72 19.73 -0.96
CA PRO A 326 13.35 19.23 -1.11
C PRO A 326 12.29 20.32 -0.95
N HIS A 327 12.65 21.42 -0.28
CA HIS A 327 11.81 22.58 -0.06
C HIS A 327 12.53 23.87 -0.50
N HIS A 328 11.78 24.81 -1.05
CA HIS A 328 12.28 26.13 -1.42
C HIS A 328 11.32 27.21 -0.96
N LEU A 329 11.83 28.19 -0.20
CA LEU A 329 11.08 29.40 0.09
C LEU A 329 10.95 30.23 -1.19
N LEU A 330 9.71 30.56 -1.56
CA LEU A 330 9.44 31.40 -2.70
C LEU A 330 9.61 32.89 -2.34
N PRO A 331 10.01 33.75 -3.29
CA PRO A 331 9.99 35.19 -3.07
C PRO A 331 8.57 35.66 -2.72
N HIS A 332 8.44 36.40 -1.63
CA HIS A 332 7.16 36.91 -1.14
C HIS A 332 7.26 38.42 -0.85
N SER A 333 6.15 39.14 -1.06
CA SER A 333 6.07 40.56 -0.74
C SER A 333 6.11 40.79 0.78
N PRO A 334 6.60 41.96 1.25
CA PRO A 334 6.54 42.31 2.67
C PRO A 334 5.09 42.27 3.19
N GLY A 335 4.84 41.49 4.24
CA GLY A 335 3.51 41.31 4.83
C GLY A 335 2.68 40.15 4.27
N ALA A 336 3.14 39.47 3.21
CA ALA A 336 2.56 38.21 2.75
C ALA A 336 3.16 37.01 3.52
N ALA A 337 2.35 35.98 3.75
CA ALA A 337 2.83 34.74 4.33
C ALA A 337 3.84 34.05 3.38
N PRO A 338 4.95 33.48 3.89
CA PRO A 338 5.92 32.80 3.06
C PRO A 338 5.32 31.51 2.48
N GLU A 339 5.39 31.33 1.16
CA GLU A 339 5.04 30.08 0.50
C GLU A 339 6.28 29.17 0.37
N VAL A 340 6.12 27.89 0.70
CA VAL A 340 7.17 26.87 0.57
C VAL A 340 6.82 25.95 -0.59
N ALA A 341 7.66 25.96 -1.63
CA ALA A 341 7.58 25.02 -2.74
C ALA A 341 8.20 23.68 -2.37
N VAL A 342 7.51 22.58 -2.67
CA VAL A 342 7.93 21.22 -2.29
C VAL A 342 8.10 20.37 -3.54
N ASN A 343 9.21 19.65 -3.64
CA ASN A 343 9.43 18.71 -4.74
C ASN A 343 8.33 17.64 -4.78
N ALA A 344 7.83 17.32 -5.97
CA ALA A 344 6.69 16.43 -6.13
C ALA A 344 6.86 15.04 -5.50
N VAL A 345 8.07 14.47 -5.56
CA VAL A 345 8.39 13.17 -4.93
C VAL A 345 8.53 13.32 -3.42
N TYR A 346 9.01 14.46 -2.94
CA TYR A 346 9.15 14.74 -1.50
C TYR A 346 7.82 14.99 -0.79
N ARG A 347 6.74 15.33 -1.51
CA ARG A 347 5.38 15.48 -0.96
C ARG A 347 4.99 14.29 -0.08
N PHE A 348 5.36 13.07 -0.46
CA PHE A 348 5.16 11.88 0.37
C PHE A 348 5.77 12.02 1.77
N VAL A 349 7.04 12.43 1.86
CA VAL A 349 7.76 12.60 3.14
C VAL A 349 7.20 13.78 3.93
N GLU A 350 6.86 14.86 3.24
CA GLU A 350 6.22 16.04 3.83
C GLU A 350 4.89 15.66 4.50
N LEU A 351 4.00 14.95 3.80
CA LEU A 351 2.71 14.53 4.32
C LEU A 351 2.83 13.66 5.57
N ASN A 352 3.86 12.81 5.69
CA ASN A 352 4.10 12.05 6.92
C ASN A 352 4.55 12.96 8.08
N THR A 353 5.17 14.09 7.78
CA THR A 353 5.68 15.05 8.76
C THR A 353 4.58 16.01 9.23
N VAL A 354 3.77 16.54 8.31
CA VAL A 354 2.76 17.58 8.61
C VAL A 354 1.45 17.02 9.15
N ARG A 355 1.07 15.77 8.83
CA ARG A 355 -0.19 15.19 9.30
C ARG A 355 -0.26 15.15 10.83
N GLY A 356 -1.41 15.55 11.36
CA GLY A 356 -1.76 15.45 12.78
C GLY A 356 -2.01 14.02 13.25
N ALA A 357 -2.55 13.89 14.47
CA ALA A 357 -3.00 12.61 15.00
C ALA A 357 -4.36 12.26 14.40
N ASP A 358 -4.48 11.07 13.84
CA ASP A 358 -5.69 10.60 13.17
C ASP A 358 -6.70 10.01 14.18
N TRP A 359 -7.94 9.84 13.74
CA TRP A 359 -9.11 9.43 14.56
C TRP A 359 -8.96 8.07 15.23
N ASP A 360 -8.12 7.22 14.66
CA ASP A 360 -7.79 5.88 15.10
C ASP A 360 -6.61 5.81 16.09
N SER A 361 -5.93 6.93 16.34
CA SER A 361 -4.69 6.95 17.10
C SER A 361 -4.89 7.25 18.60
N LEU A 362 -4.07 6.63 19.44
CA LEU A 362 -3.99 6.97 20.88
C LEU A 362 -3.57 8.43 21.10
N TRP A 363 -2.87 9.01 20.15
CA TRP A 363 -2.40 10.38 20.18
C TRP A 363 -3.52 11.41 20.06
N LEU A 364 -4.56 11.13 19.26
CA LEU A 364 -5.73 12.01 19.22
C LEU A 364 -6.48 11.98 20.55
N GLN A 365 -6.59 10.81 21.17
CA GLN A 365 -7.20 10.74 22.50
C GLN A 365 -6.36 11.50 23.54
N ALA A 366 -5.03 11.39 23.49
CA ALA A 366 -4.14 12.17 24.36
C ALA A 366 -4.30 13.68 24.14
N GLN A 367 -4.40 14.13 22.88
CA GLN A 367 -4.70 15.51 22.52
C GLN A 367 -6.02 16.00 23.13
N ARG A 368 -7.09 15.21 23.03
CA ARG A 368 -8.40 15.52 23.64
C ARG A 368 -8.38 15.63 25.16
N GLN A 369 -7.44 14.95 25.81
CA GLN A 369 -7.20 15.03 27.26
C GLN A 369 -6.24 16.16 27.65
N GLY A 370 -5.82 17.02 26.71
CA GLY A 370 -4.94 18.15 26.98
C GLY A 370 -3.45 17.77 27.13
N LEU A 371 -3.06 16.57 26.71
CA LEU A 371 -1.66 16.10 26.80
C LEU A 371 -0.78 16.56 25.62
N SER A 372 -1.30 17.40 24.72
CA SER A 372 -0.56 17.90 23.55
C SER A 372 -0.30 19.40 23.66
N GLN A 373 0.94 19.78 23.35
CA GLN A 373 1.41 21.17 23.35
C GLN A 373 1.38 21.82 21.95
N ASP A 374 0.89 21.10 20.93
CA ASP A 374 0.77 21.55 19.55
C ASP A 374 -0.56 22.31 19.32
N ALA A 375 -1.01 23.12 20.29
CA ALA A 375 -2.27 23.85 20.22
C ALA A 375 -2.17 25.08 19.30
N GLY A 376 -3.16 25.27 18.41
CA GLY A 376 -3.24 26.46 17.55
C GLY A 376 -2.35 26.43 16.30
N LEU A 377 -1.80 25.27 15.93
CA LEU A 377 -1.08 25.11 14.67
C LEU A 377 -2.00 25.34 13.46
N ALA A 378 -1.48 26.01 12.44
CA ALA A 378 -2.13 26.01 11.13
C ALA A 378 -2.10 24.60 10.52
N ALA A 379 -3.02 24.29 9.60
CA ALA A 379 -3.14 22.96 8.99
C ALA A 379 -1.87 22.49 8.26
N GLU A 380 -0.99 23.43 7.88
CA GLU A 380 0.26 23.18 7.14
C GLU A 380 1.50 23.13 8.06
N GLU A 381 1.36 23.47 9.34
CA GLU A 381 2.46 23.43 10.30
C GLU A 381 2.65 22.03 10.88
N ALA A 382 3.85 21.49 10.76
CA ALA A 382 4.16 20.17 11.29
C ALA A 382 4.10 20.12 12.83
N PRO A 383 3.33 19.19 13.43
CA PRO A 383 3.18 19.08 14.87
C PRO A 383 4.46 18.52 15.49
N ARG A 384 5.27 19.40 16.10
CA ARG A 384 6.65 19.08 16.53
C ARG A 384 6.66 18.15 17.71
N GLU A 385 5.79 18.40 18.69
CA GLU A 385 5.76 17.62 19.93
C GLU A 385 5.11 16.25 19.70
N LEU A 386 4.04 16.19 18.90
CA LEU A 386 3.45 14.92 18.45
C LEU A 386 4.49 14.06 17.71
N ASN A 387 5.17 14.63 16.71
CA ASN A 387 6.17 13.91 15.92
C ASN A 387 7.31 13.38 16.80
N ARG A 388 7.77 14.20 17.75
CA ARG A 388 8.80 13.79 18.71
C ARG A 388 8.30 12.67 19.62
N ALA A 389 7.08 12.78 20.15
CA ALA A 389 6.52 11.79 21.06
C ALA A 389 6.31 10.43 20.37
N VAL A 390 5.79 10.43 19.14
CA VAL A 390 5.67 9.24 18.29
C VAL A 390 7.04 8.60 18.06
N ALA A 391 8.04 9.39 17.64
CA ALA A 391 9.38 8.90 17.37
C ALA A 391 10.05 8.29 18.60
N VAL A 392 9.90 8.93 19.77
CA VAL A 392 10.44 8.44 21.04
C VAL A 392 9.73 7.16 21.47
N ALA A 393 8.40 7.13 21.45
CA ALA A 393 7.62 5.95 21.84
C ALA A 393 7.97 4.74 20.95
N PHE A 394 8.01 4.94 19.63
CA PHE A 394 8.39 3.90 18.69
C PHE A 394 9.84 3.45 18.89
N GLY A 395 10.78 4.38 19.04
CA GLY A 395 12.19 4.08 19.31
C GLY A 395 12.39 3.25 20.58
N LEU A 396 11.69 3.60 21.67
CA LEU A 396 11.70 2.82 22.91
C LEU A 396 11.14 1.41 22.70
N ALA A 397 10.03 1.27 21.96
CA ALA A 397 9.46 -0.03 21.64
C ALA A 397 10.44 -0.90 20.83
N LEU A 398 11.12 -0.34 19.83
CA LEU A 398 12.16 -1.06 19.07
C LEU A 398 13.36 -1.46 19.93
N VAL A 399 13.78 -0.62 20.88
CA VAL A 399 14.82 -0.97 21.86
C VAL A 399 14.37 -2.14 22.73
N LEU A 400 13.12 -2.14 23.22
CA LEU A 400 12.57 -3.26 23.99
C LEU A 400 12.56 -4.56 23.17
N VAL A 401 12.15 -4.51 21.90
CA VAL A 401 12.20 -5.67 20.99
C VAL A 401 13.64 -6.14 20.80
N ALA A 402 14.59 -5.23 20.56
CA ALA A 402 16.00 -5.56 20.41
C ALA A 402 16.57 -6.23 21.67
N LEU A 403 16.30 -5.67 22.85
CA LEU A 403 16.71 -6.23 24.13
C LEU A 403 16.11 -7.62 24.36
N LEU A 404 14.82 -7.82 24.06
CA LEU A 404 14.16 -9.12 24.17
C LEU A 404 14.82 -10.16 23.26
N VAL A 405 15.06 -9.83 21.98
CA VAL A 405 15.69 -10.72 21.02
C VAL A 405 17.13 -11.04 21.40
N LEU A 406 17.92 -10.04 21.82
CA LEU A 406 19.32 -10.22 22.20
C LEU A 406 19.50 -10.95 23.54
N ARG A 407 18.53 -10.89 24.45
CA ARG A 407 18.55 -11.64 25.71
C ARG A 407 17.86 -13.00 25.64
N ALA A 408 17.10 -13.29 24.58
CA ALA A 408 16.41 -14.56 24.42
C ALA A 408 17.40 -15.75 24.50
N PRO A 409 17.14 -16.77 25.35
CA PRO A 409 18.01 -17.94 25.48
C PRO A 409 18.13 -18.73 24.17
N ARG A 410 17.03 -18.80 23.42
CA ARG A 410 16.96 -19.42 22.09
C ARG A 410 16.78 -18.34 21.04
N ARG A 411 17.39 -18.52 19.87
CA ARG A 411 17.22 -17.59 18.74
C ARG A 411 15.74 -17.59 18.32
N PRO A 412 15.04 -16.45 18.35
CA PRO A 412 13.66 -16.38 17.91
C PRO A 412 13.58 -16.56 16.39
N ARG A 413 12.40 -16.96 15.90
CA ARG A 413 12.14 -17.08 14.46
C ARG A 413 11.89 -15.70 13.86
N LEU A 414 12.26 -15.50 12.59
CA LEU A 414 12.06 -14.22 11.90
C LEU A 414 10.61 -13.71 11.94
N PRO A 415 9.56 -14.52 11.69
CA PRO A 415 8.18 -14.06 11.78
C PRO A 415 7.81 -13.52 13.17
N GLN A 416 8.30 -14.14 14.24
CA GLN A 416 8.06 -13.67 15.62
C GLN A 416 8.64 -12.27 15.87
N VAL A 417 9.85 -12.01 15.35
CA VAL A 417 10.49 -10.70 15.52
C VAL A 417 9.83 -9.65 14.62
N LEU A 418 9.44 -10.02 13.40
CA LEU A 418 8.64 -9.16 12.50
C LEU A 418 7.30 -8.80 13.16
N LEU A 419 6.60 -9.77 13.75
CA LEU A 419 5.34 -9.55 14.47
C LEU A 419 5.53 -8.53 15.58
N LEU A 420 6.55 -8.71 16.43
CA LEU A 420 6.87 -7.77 17.51
C LEU A 420 7.21 -6.37 16.99
N THR A 421 7.92 -6.27 15.85
CA THR A 421 8.21 -4.97 15.23
C THR A 421 6.94 -4.30 14.68
N MET A 422 6.02 -5.04 14.09
CA MET A 422 4.73 -4.49 13.63
C MET A 422 3.84 -4.10 14.81
N VAL A 423 3.75 -4.94 15.84
CA VAL A 423 3.00 -4.64 17.07
C VAL A 423 3.63 -3.47 17.85
N ALA A 424 4.93 -3.21 17.71
CA ALA A 424 5.54 -1.98 18.23
C ALA A 424 5.14 -0.75 17.41
N PHE A 425 5.05 -0.88 16.09
CA PHE A 425 4.75 0.20 15.17
C PHE A 425 3.27 0.65 15.24
N LEU A 426 2.32 -0.28 15.09
CA LEU A 426 0.88 0.04 14.99
C LEU A 426 0.35 0.94 16.14
N PRO A 427 0.54 0.61 17.43
CA PRO A 427 0.00 1.42 18.52
C PRO A 427 0.79 2.71 18.78
N THR A 428 2.04 2.81 18.31
CA THR A 428 2.86 4.03 18.50
C THR A 428 2.69 5.01 17.36
N ASN A 429 2.19 4.58 16.21
CA ASN A 429 1.96 5.45 15.07
C ASN A 429 0.83 6.46 15.34
N LYS A 430 0.90 7.63 14.69
CA LYS A 430 -0.12 8.69 14.77
C LYS A 430 -1.23 8.59 13.72
N VAL A 431 -1.13 7.62 12.83
CA VAL A 431 -2.12 7.30 11.78
C VAL A 431 -2.22 5.78 11.72
N ASP A 432 -3.40 5.19 11.94
CA ASP A 432 -3.59 3.73 11.89
C ASP A 432 -4.68 3.30 10.91
N SER A 433 -4.33 3.31 9.64
CA SER A 433 -5.29 2.96 8.58
C SER A 433 -5.65 1.45 8.64
N PRO A 434 -6.94 1.07 8.55
CA PRO A 434 -7.40 -0.31 8.81
C PRO A 434 -6.69 -1.42 8.03
N GLN A 435 -6.19 -1.12 6.84
CA GLN A 435 -5.42 -2.05 6.00
C GLN A 435 -4.08 -2.46 6.60
N TYR A 436 -3.57 -1.77 7.62
CA TYR A 436 -2.30 -2.14 8.24
C TYR A 436 -2.36 -3.52 8.90
N VAL A 437 -3.55 -3.97 9.31
CA VAL A 437 -3.78 -5.32 9.83
C VAL A 437 -3.39 -6.42 8.84
N LEU A 438 -3.38 -6.13 7.53
CA LEU A 438 -2.94 -7.08 6.50
C LEU A 438 -1.48 -7.50 6.71
N TRP A 439 -0.63 -6.59 7.22
CA TRP A 439 0.79 -6.86 7.48
C TRP A 439 1.02 -7.85 8.62
N LEU A 440 0.01 -8.09 9.46
CA LEU A 440 0.07 -9.08 10.54
C LEU A 440 -0.29 -10.50 10.06
N LEU A 441 -1.05 -10.64 8.98
CA LEU A 441 -1.57 -11.94 8.52
C LEU A 441 -0.46 -12.99 8.25
N PRO A 442 0.69 -12.64 7.62
CA PRO A 442 1.71 -13.63 7.29
C PRO A 442 2.66 -14.02 8.44
N LEU A 443 2.51 -13.43 9.65
CA LEU A 443 3.55 -13.40 10.69
C LEU A 443 3.34 -14.35 11.87
#